data_AF-A0A6G7ZRD2-F1
#
_entry.id   AF-A0A6G7ZRD2-F1
#
_cell.length_a   1.000
_cell.length_b   1.000
_cell.length_c   1.000
_cell.angle_alpha   90.00
_cell.angle_beta   90.00
_cell.angle_gamma   90.00
#
_symmetry.space_group_name_H-M   'P 1'
#
loop_
_entity.id
_entity.type
_entity.pdbx_description
1 polymer ?
#
loop_
_entity_poly.entity_id
_entity_poly.type
_entity_poly.pdbx_seq_one_letter_code
_entity_poly.pdbx_strand_id
1 'polypeptide(L)'
;MKRILAIVLLLFAAPAVRAQTSGEVRIYRCTDAAGTQALRDTPCPKGQSQQTRDMLRPKDAPKTTRPAAAPTPSSASQPTPTQVVYLAPPQPMYECITHEGKRYTSDNSEGNLRWVPLWTLGYPAVRPGTSLGSNIGGPPPRPDRPMHPPMRDINWPVATGGGTWIRDDCAMLPPSETCARLRDRRSEIRTRFFNAMPSERDVLRVEERGINARLDNDCGGH
;
A
#
# COMPACT_ATOMS: atom_id res chain seq x y z
N MET A 1 76.60 28.57 39.41
CA MET A 1 76.46 27.14 39.09
C MET A 1 75.30 26.63 39.95
N LYS A 2 74.09 26.28 39.51
CA LYS A 2 73.61 25.56 38.32
C LYS A 2 72.09 25.89 38.16
N ARG A 3 71.72 26.57 37.07
CA ARG A 3 70.48 26.58 36.23
C ARG A 3 69.15 26.19 36.93
N ILE A 4 68.18 27.08 37.17
CA ILE A 4 67.15 27.67 36.24
C ILE A 4 66.37 26.63 35.42
N LEU A 5 65.07 26.46 35.76
CA LEU A 5 63.82 26.43 34.96
C LEU A 5 62.77 25.69 35.83
N ALA A 6 61.49 26.03 36.00
CA ALA A 6 60.56 27.06 35.58
C ALA A 6 59.43 27.03 36.65
N ILE A 7 59.05 28.12 37.31
CA ILE A 7 57.95 29.06 36.99
C ILE A 7 56.55 28.39 36.95
N VAL A 8 55.60 29.10 37.59
CA VAL A 8 54.13 29.04 37.48
C VAL A 8 53.52 28.01 38.45
N LEU A 9 52.76 28.38 39.47
CA LEU A 9 51.51 29.15 39.48
C LEU A 9 51.28 29.49 40.99
N LEU A 10 51.10 30.76 41.38
CA LEU A 10 49.75 31.35 41.59
C LEU A 10 48.90 30.45 42.51
N LEU A 11 48.25 30.89 43.58
CA LEU A 11 47.81 32.18 44.08
C LEU A 11 46.80 31.81 45.19
N PHE A 12 46.31 32.81 45.91
CA PHE A 12 45.01 32.85 46.60
C PHE A 12 44.89 32.39 48.06
N ALA A 13 44.68 33.44 48.86
CA ALA A 13 44.09 33.52 50.18
C ALA A 13 42.67 32.93 50.28
N ALA A 14 42.26 32.60 51.52
CA ALA A 14 40.93 32.94 52.03
C ALA A 14 40.89 32.86 53.58
N PRO A 15 40.26 33.83 54.27
CA PRO A 15 39.94 33.73 55.68
C PRO A 15 38.69 32.88 55.91
N ALA A 16 38.66 32.13 57.02
CA ALA A 16 37.53 31.33 57.44
C ALA A 16 36.35 32.23 57.87
N VAL A 17 35.28 32.24 57.08
CA VAL A 17 33.96 32.76 57.48
C VAL A 17 33.33 31.75 58.44
N ARG A 18 33.07 32.18 59.68
CA ARG A 18 32.22 31.43 60.63
C ARG A 18 30.80 31.39 60.09
N ALA A 19 30.30 30.19 59.81
CA ALA A 19 28.89 29.96 59.55
C ALA A 19 28.08 30.32 60.81
N GLN A 20 27.22 31.34 60.70
CA GLN A 20 26.22 31.62 61.72
C GLN A 20 25.08 30.61 61.55
N THR A 21 25.00 29.66 62.48
CA THR A 21 23.80 28.83 62.68
C THR A 21 22.82 29.58 63.57
N SER A 22 21.77 30.16 62.98
CA SER A 22 20.56 30.53 63.69
C SER A 22 19.40 30.59 62.70
N GLY A 23 18.39 29.73 62.90
CA GLY A 23 17.25 29.55 62.00
C GLY A 23 16.17 30.63 62.10
N GLU A 24 16.49 31.78 62.68
CA GLU A 24 15.56 32.86 62.99
C GLU A 24 16.02 34.14 62.29
N VAL A 25 15.16 34.70 61.45
CA VAL A 25 15.40 35.91 60.65
C VAL A 25 14.53 37.02 61.20
N ARG A 26 15.16 38.11 61.67
CA ARG A 26 14.49 39.26 62.26
C ARG A 26 14.27 40.36 61.22
N ILE A 27 13.02 40.60 60.85
CA ILE A 27 12.64 41.62 59.86
C ILE A 27 11.93 42.79 60.57
N TYR A 28 12.33 44.02 60.24
CA TYR A 28 11.70 45.24 60.76
C TYR A 28 10.73 45.81 59.74
N ARG A 29 9.49 46.00 60.15
CA ARG A 29 8.44 46.67 59.40
C ARG A 29 8.39 48.12 59.90
N CYS A 30 8.86 49.05 59.07
CA CYS A 30 8.86 50.47 59.37
C CYS A 30 7.62 51.12 58.75
N THR A 31 6.87 51.88 59.55
CA THR A 31 5.77 52.73 59.05
C THR A 31 6.09 54.19 59.32
N ASP A 32 6.02 55.02 58.28
CA ASP A 32 6.14 56.46 58.41
C ASP A 32 4.80 57.12 58.78
N ALA A 33 4.82 58.43 59.04
CA ALA A 33 3.62 59.20 59.39
C ALA A 33 2.62 59.34 58.24
N ALA A 34 3.01 59.03 56.99
CA ALA A 34 2.14 59.02 55.82
C ALA A 34 1.44 57.67 55.62
N GLY A 35 1.72 56.68 56.49
CA GLY A 35 1.13 55.34 56.43
C GLY A 35 1.80 54.41 55.42
N THR A 36 2.88 54.85 54.76
CA THR A 36 3.66 54.00 53.86
C THR A 36 4.58 53.08 54.65
N GLN A 37 4.72 51.86 54.13
CA GLN A 37 5.40 50.78 54.82
C GLN A 37 6.54 50.18 54.01
N ALA A 38 7.70 50.07 54.65
CA ALA A 38 8.86 49.38 54.12
C ALA A 38 9.28 48.24 55.06
N LEU A 39 9.61 47.08 54.49
CA LEU A 39 10.24 45.97 55.21
C LEU A 39 11.75 46.07 55.02
N ARG A 40 12.51 46.01 56.11
CA ARG A 40 13.97 46.15 56.11
C ARG A 40 14.60 45.20 57.12
N ASP A 41 15.82 44.78 56.82
CA ASP A 41 16.63 43.93 57.70
C ASP A 41 17.45 44.76 58.71
N THR A 42 17.29 46.09 58.72
CA THR A 42 17.95 47.03 59.65
C THR A 42 16.92 47.84 60.45
N PRO A 43 17.23 48.26 61.70
CA PRO A 43 16.31 49.02 62.54
C PRO A 43 15.80 50.30 61.87
N CYS A 44 14.58 50.72 62.22
CA CYS A 44 13.96 51.89 61.61
C CYS A 44 14.64 53.19 62.07
N PRO A 45 14.74 54.21 61.20
CA PRO A 45 15.27 55.52 61.56
C PRO A 45 14.36 56.20 62.61
N LYS A 46 14.94 57.09 63.43
CA LYS A 46 14.22 57.79 64.52
C LYS A 46 13.02 58.57 63.96
N GLY A 47 11.84 58.36 64.56
CA GLY A 47 10.58 59.01 64.17
C GLY A 47 9.62 58.13 63.35
N GLN A 48 9.99 56.88 63.05
CA GLN A 48 9.09 55.89 62.44
C GLN A 48 8.64 54.84 63.45
N SER A 49 7.45 54.28 63.25
CA SER A 49 6.97 53.16 64.06
C SER A 49 7.63 51.86 63.59
N GLN A 50 8.19 51.11 64.54
CA GLN A 50 8.96 49.89 64.27
C GLN A 50 8.22 48.68 64.82
N GLN A 51 7.86 47.74 63.94
CA GLN A 51 7.35 46.44 64.33
C GLN A 51 8.36 45.36 63.95
N THR A 52 8.89 44.66 64.96
CA THR A 52 9.82 43.55 64.77
C THR A 52 9.04 42.27 64.54
N ARG A 53 9.36 41.52 63.48
CA ARG A 53 8.83 40.17 63.26
C ARG A 53 9.97 39.19 63.10
N ASP A 54 9.99 38.21 64.00
CA ASP A 54 10.89 37.06 63.92
C ASP A 54 10.23 35.99 63.06
N MET A 55 10.94 35.57 62.03
CA MET A 55 10.47 34.58 61.08
C MET A 55 11.45 33.43 61.04
N LEU A 56 10.93 32.20 61.10
CA LEU A 56 11.75 31.03 60.85
C LEU A 56 12.08 30.95 59.37
N ARG A 57 13.35 30.78 59.04
CA ARG A 57 13.74 30.53 57.65
C ARG A 57 13.16 29.16 57.23
N PRO A 58 12.47 29.06 56.09
CA PRO A 58 12.03 27.77 55.56
C PRO A 58 13.24 26.84 55.39
N LYS A 59 13.22 25.70 56.08
CA LYS A 59 14.28 24.69 56.03
C LYS A 59 14.07 23.83 54.80
N ASP A 60 15.05 23.80 53.90
CA ASP A 60 15.03 22.88 52.75
C ASP A 60 14.92 21.43 53.23
N ALA A 61 14.04 20.67 52.57
CA ALA A 61 13.82 19.27 52.89
C ALA A 61 15.12 18.47 52.65
N PRO A 62 15.50 17.57 53.57
CA PRO A 62 16.64 16.69 53.33
C PRO A 62 16.39 15.85 52.08
N LYS A 63 17.42 15.72 51.23
CA LYS A 63 17.35 14.97 49.98
C LYS A 63 17.09 13.49 50.32
N THR A 64 15.86 13.03 50.12
CA THR A 64 15.50 11.63 50.37
C THR A 64 16.27 10.75 49.39
N THR A 65 17.14 9.87 49.90
CA THR A 65 17.62 8.73 49.14
C THR A 65 16.44 7.81 48.89
N ARG A 66 16.03 7.69 47.63
CA ARG A 66 14.98 6.77 47.20
C ARG A 66 15.39 5.35 47.62
N PRO A 67 14.61 4.63 48.43
CA PRO A 67 14.84 3.21 48.66
C PRO A 67 14.86 2.49 47.31
N ALA A 68 15.80 1.56 47.12
CA ALA A 68 15.75 0.65 45.98
C ALA A 68 14.35 0.03 45.95
N ALA A 69 13.62 0.26 44.86
CA ALA A 69 12.27 -0.24 44.72
C ALA A 69 12.32 -1.77 44.89
N ALA A 70 11.48 -2.31 45.78
CA ALA A 70 11.22 -3.74 45.81
C ALA A 70 10.80 -4.17 44.39
N PRO A 71 11.23 -5.35 43.90
CA PRO A 71 10.83 -5.81 42.58
C PRO A 71 9.30 -5.87 42.56
N THR A 72 8.70 -5.01 41.76
CA THR A 72 7.29 -5.11 41.40
C THR A 72 7.06 -6.52 40.87
N PRO A 73 6.00 -7.25 41.31
CA PRO A 73 5.65 -8.50 40.69
C PRO A 73 5.48 -8.23 39.19
N SER A 74 6.20 -9.00 38.37
CA SER A 74 6.10 -8.91 36.92
C SER A 74 4.65 -9.17 36.55
N SER A 75 3.90 -8.13 36.20
CA SER A 75 2.58 -8.29 35.60
C SER A 75 2.76 -9.20 34.39
N ALA A 76 2.09 -10.36 34.39
CA ALA A 76 2.08 -11.26 33.25
C ALA A 76 1.74 -10.44 32.00
N SER A 77 2.65 -10.49 31.01
CA SER A 77 2.50 -9.74 29.76
C SER A 77 1.17 -10.13 29.13
N GLN A 78 0.23 -9.19 29.03
CA GLN A 78 -1.00 -9.43 28.29
C GLN A 78 -0.61 -9.75 26.83
N PRO A 79 -1.21 -10.78 26.20
CA PRO A 79 -0.92 -11.09 24.81
C PRO A 79 -1.31 -9.89 23.95
N THR A 80 -0.34 -9.35 23.21
CA THR A 80 -0.58 -8.29 22.24
C THR A 80 -1.68 -8.73 21.27
N PRO A 81 -2.72 -7.92 21.03
CA PRO A 81 -3.77 -8.31 20.09
C PRO A 81 -3.16 -8.56 18.71
N THR A 82 -3.29 -9.79 18.22
CA THR A 82 -2.84 -10.16 16.88
C THR A 82 -3.81 -9.56 15.87
N GLN A 83 -3.36 -8.55 15.13
CA GLN A 83 -4.14 -7.98 14.03
C GLN A 83 -3.97 -8.87 12.80
N VAL A 84 -5.06 -9.49 12.34
CA VAL A 84 -5.09 -10.26 11.10
C VAL A 84 -5.44 -9.31 9.96
N VAL A 85 -4.47 -9.01 9.11
CA VAL A 85 -4.68 -8.22 7.88
C VAL A 85 -5.06 -9.19 6.77
N TYR A 86 -6.29 -9.07 6.26
CA TYR A 86 -6.73 -9.81 5.09
C TYR A 86 -6.29 -9.05 3.84
N LEU A 87 -5.34 -9.62 3.10
CA LEU A 87 -5.00 -9.11 1.77
C LEU A 87 -6.06 -9.57 0.77
N ALA A 88 -6.43 -8.69 -0.15
CA ALA A 88 -7.24 -9.09 -1.29
C ALA A 88 -6.48 -10.18 -2.08
N PRO A 89 -7.16 -11.25 -2.52
CA PRO A 89 -6.53 -12.27 -3.35
C PRO A 89 -6.05 -11.65 -4.68
N PRO A 90 -4.90 -12.08 -5.20
CA PRO A 90 -4.34 -11.50 -6.42
C PRO A 90 -5.27 -11.72 -7.61
N GLN A 91 -5.39 -10.71 -8.48
CA GLN A 91 -6.28 -10.81 -9.63
C GLN A 91 -5.70 -11.79 -10.65
N PRO A 92 -6.47 -12.82 -11.06
CA PRO A 92 -5.99 -13.79 -12.02
C PRO A 92 -5.82 -13.15 -13.40
N MET A 93 -4.91 -13.72 -14.19
CA MET A 93 -4.79 -13.43 -15.62
C MET A 93 -4.68 -14.75 -16.35
N TYR A 94 -5.24 -14.82 -17.55
CA TYR A 94 -5.30 -16.02 -18.36
C TYR A 94 -4.55 -15.81 -19.68
N GLU A 95 -3.86 -16.85 -20.14
CA GLU A 95 -3.27 -16.91 -21.47
C GLU A 95 -4.14 -17.87 -22.26
N CYS A 96 -4.78 -17.30 -23.27
CA CYS A 96 -5.65 -18.01 -24.16
C CYS A 96 -4.94 -18.24 -25.49
N ILE A 97 -5.15 -19.40 -26.08
CA ILE A 97 -4.55 -19.80 -27.34
C ILE A 97 -5.67 -19.91 -28.36
N THR A 98 -5.58 -19.13 -29.44
CA THR A 98 -6.52 -19.27 -30.56
C THR A 98 -6.30 -20.58 -31.28
N HIS A 99 -7.29 -21.05 -32.03
CA HIS A 99 -7.13 -22.22 -32.89
C HIS A 99 -5.98 -22.12 -33.93
N GLU A 100 -5.54 -20.89 -34.26
CA GLU A 100 -4.39 -20.65 -35.14
C GLU A 100 -3.05 -20.78 -34.39
N GLY A 101 -3.07 -20.99 -33.08
CA GLY A 101 -1.90 -21.05 -32.20
C GLY A 101 -1.44 -19.69 -31.68
N LYS A 102 -2.21 -18.60 -31.90
CA LYS A 102 -1.83 -17.26 -31.41
C LYS A 102 -2.20 -17.11 -29.94
N ARG A 103 -1.29 -16.59 -29.12
CA ARG A 103 -1.51 -16.35 -27.70
C ARG A 103 -2.01 -14.95 -27.45
N TYR A 104 -2.99 -14.80 -26.58
CA TYR A 104 -3.45 -13.51 -26.08
C TYR A 104 -3.74 -13.58 -24.58
N THR A 105 -3.75 -12.42 -23.93
CA THR A 105 -4.05 -12.33 -22.50
C THR A 105 -5.50 -11.90 -22.29
N SER A 106 -6.15 -12.47 -21.28
CA SER A 106 -7.52 -12.13 -20.87
C SER A 106 -7.59 -12.08 -19.35
N ASP A 107 -8.47 -11.22 -18.81
CA ASP A 107 -8.79 -11.20 -17.38
C ASP A 107 -9.82 -12.30 -17.00
N ASN A 108 -10.41 -12.98 -17.99
CA ASN A 108 -11.37 -14.07 -17.77
C ASN A 108 -10.90 -15.41 -18.38
N SER A 109 -11.44 -16.50 -17.85
CA SER A 109 -11.18 -17.87 -18.32
C SER A 109 -12.10 -18.30 -19.48
N GLU A 110 -12.98 -17.42 -19.95
CA GLU A 110 -14.04 -17.78 -20.89
C GLU A 110 -13.58 -17.91 -22.34
N GLY A 111 -12.44 -17.30 -22.68
CA GLY A 111 -11.90 -17.28 -24.04
C GLY A 111 -12.79 -16.50 -25.03
N ASN A 112 -12.25 -16.21 -26.20
CA ASN A 112 -13.02 -15.58 -27.26
C ASN A 112 -13.93 -16.63 -27.92
N LEU A 113 -15.17 -16.24 -28.22
CA LEU A 113 -16.14 -17.07 -28.92
C LEU A 113 -16.01 -16.84 -30.43
N ARG A 114 -15.74 -17.90 -31.18
CA ARG A 114 -15.73 -17.84 -32.65
C ARG A 114 -16.79 -18.76 -33.24
N TRP A 115 -17.54 -18.22 -34.19
CA TRP A 115 -18.46 -19.02 -34.99
C TRP A 115 -17.66 -19.75 -36.07
N VAL A 116 -17.82 -21.07 -36.13
CA VAL A 116 -17.08 -21.93 -37.01
C VAL A 116 -18.07 -22.78 -37.82
N PRO A 117 -18.00 -22.74 -39.17
CA PRO A 117 -18.85 -23.58 -39.99
C PRO A 117 -18.60 -25.06 -39.70
N LEU A 118 -19.67 -25.87 -39.64
CA LEU A 118 -19.53 -27.30 -39.32
C LEU A 118 -18.66 -28.05 -40.34
N TRP A 119 -18.62 -27.62 -41.60
CA TRP A 119 -17.79 -28.25 -42.62
C TRP A 119 -16.28 -28.15 -42.33
N THR A 120 -15.84 -27.12 -41.60
CA THR A 120 -14.43 -26.99 -41.19
C THR A 120 -14.02 -27.99 -40.10
N LEU A 121 -15.00 -28.56 -39.40
CA LEU A 121 -14.83 -29.62 -38.41
C LEU A 121 -14.98 -31.03 -39.02
N GLY A 122 -15.02 -31.13 -40.36
CA GLY A 122 -15.12 -32.41 -41.07
C GLY A 122 -16.56 -32.93 -41.27
N TYR A 123 -17.59 -32.13 -40.96
CA TYR A 123 -18.97 -32.54 -41.25
C TYR A 123 -19.28 -32.42 -42.75
N PRO A 124 -19.98 -33.41 -43.35
CA PRO A 124 -20.31 -33.36 -44.77
C PRO A 124 -21.31 -32.22 -45.05
N ALA A 125 -20.89 -31.27 -45.89
CA ALA A 125 -21.77 -30.22 -46.39
C ALA A 125 -22.50 -30.71 -47.65
N VAL A 126 -23.82 -30.84 -47.58
CA VAL A 126 -24.64 -31.12 -48.77
C VAL A 126 -25.06 -29.79 -49.38
N ARG A 127 -24.65 -29.53 -50.63
CA ARG A 127 -25.19 -28.42 -51.38
C ARG A 127 -26.66 -28.71 -51.70
N PRO A 128 -27.61 -27.84 -51.34
CA PRO A 128 -28.98 -28.03 -51.76
C PRO A 128 -29.02 -28.05 -53.29
N GLY A 129 -29.45 -29.16 -53.87
CA GLY A 129 -29.74 -29.23 -55.29
C GLY A 129 -30.90 -28.28 -55.61
N THR A 130 -30.81 -27.55 -56.71
CA THR A 130 -31.96 -26.79 -57.22
C THR A 130 -33.12 -27.74 -57.52
N SER A 131 -34.36 -27.25 -57.56
CA SER A 131 -35.54 -28.06 -57.91
C SER A 131 -35.46 -28.73 -59.29
N LEU A 132 -34.50 -28.31 -60.14
CA LEU A 132 -34.17 -28.92 -61.43
C LEU A 132 -33.24 -30.15 -61.32
N GLY A 133 -32.72 -30.48 -60.13
CA GLY A 133 -31.81 -31.60 -59.91
C GLY A 133 -30.49 -31.50 -60.70
N SER A 134 -29.64 -32.50 -60.60
CA SER A 134 -28.39 -32.64 -61.38
C SER A 134 -28.62 -32.96 -62.86
N ASN A 135 -29.80 -32.67 -63.41
CA ASN A 135 -30.24 -33.10 -64.75
C ASN A 135 -30.01 -32.05 -65.85
N ILE A 136 -29.29 -30.97 -65.56
CA ILE A 136 -28.93 -29.98 -66.59
C ILE A 136 -27.86 -30.60 -67.49
N GLY A 137 -28.29 -31.22 -68.60
CA GLY A 137 -27.43 -31.90 -69.58
C GLY A 137 -27.46 -33.44 -69.57
N GLY A 138 -28.35 -34.07 -68.80
CA GLY A 138 -28.48 -35.54 -68.79
C GLY A 138 -29.15 -36.11 -70.06
N PRO A 139 -28.90 -37.38 -70.44
CA PRO A 139 -29.60 -38.04 -71.54
C PRO A 139 -31.12 -38.02 -71.33
N PRO A 140 -31.94 -37.96 -72.42
CA PRO A 140 -33.39 -37.92 -72.28
C PRO A 140 -33.91 -39.14 -71.53
N PRO A 141 -34.99 -38.99 -70.73
CA PRO A 141 -35.53 -40.09 -69.94
C PRO A 141 -35.98 -41.23 -70.86
N ARG A 142 -35.49 -42.44 -70.60
CA ARG A 142 -35.95 -43.66 -71.28
C ARG A 142 -37.21 -44.16 -70.58
N PRO A 143 -38.34 -44.34 -71.30
CA PRO A 143 -39.64 -44.69 -70.70
C PRO A 143 -39.68 -46.11 -70.11
N ASP A 144 -38.71 -46.97 -70.41
CA ASP A 144 -38.76 -48.40 -70.07
C ASP A 144 -38.09 -48.74 -68.73
N ARG A 145 -37.61 -47.75 -67.98
CA ARG A 145 -37.02 -47.97 -66.65
C ARG A 145 -37.99 -47.51 -65.57
N PRO A 146 -38.34 -48.37 -64.60
CA PRO A 146 -39.03 -47.93 -63.39
C PRO A 146 -38.22 -46.79 -62.77
N MET A 147 -38.88 -45.66 -62.54
CA MET A 147 -38.32 -44.55 -61.78
C MET A 147 -38.05 -45.08 -60.36
N HIS A 148 -36.84 -45.59 -60.10
CA HIS A 148 -36.43 -45.90 -58.75
C HIS A 148 -36.27 -44.56 -58.01
N PRO A 149 -37.14 -44.22 -57.04
CA PRO A 149 -36.87 -43.07 -56.21
C PRO A 149 -35.50 -43.28 -55.57
N PRO A 150 -34.58 -42.30 -55.62
CA PRO A 150 -33.31 -42.45 -54.92
C PRO A 150 -33.64 -42.72 -53.46
N MET A 151 -33.17 -43.85 -52.93
CA MET A 151 -33.31 -44.18 -51.50
C MET A 151 -32.75 -43.00 -50.71
N ARG A 152 -33.64 -42.24 -50.09
CA ARG A 152 -33.31 -41.12 -49.20
C ARG A 152 -32.99 -41.70 -47.83
N ASP A 153 -31.82 -42.33 -47.71
CA ASP A 153 -31.27 -42.75 -46.43
C ASP A 153 -29.94 -42.05 -46.15
N ILE A 154 -29.90 -40.73 -46.34
CA ILE A 154 -28.86 -39.91 -45.70
C ILE A 154 -29.48 -39.37 -44.41
N ASN A 155 -29.64 -40.26 -43.43
CA ASN A 155 -29.93 -39.92 -42.04
C ASN A 155 -28.61 -39.63 -41.30
N TRP A 156 -27.77 -38.77 -41.89
CA TRP A 156 -26.64 -38.15 -41.21
C TRP A 156 -27.04 -36.71 -40.88
N PRO A 157 -26.58 -36.09 -39.79
CA PRO A 157 -26.82 -34.66 -39.57
C PRO A 157 -26.16 -33.86 -40.70
N VAL A 158 -26.90 -33.67 -41.78
CA VAL A 158 -26.52 -32.85 -42.92
C VAL A 158 -26.70 -31.42 -42.46
N ALA A 159 -25.59 -30.80 -42.07
CA ALA A 159 -25.55 -29.39 -41.74
C ALA A 159 -25.84 -28.57 -42.99
N THR A 160 -27.11 -28.23 -43.21
CA THR A 160 -27.54 -27.25 -44.20
C THR A 160 -27.09 -25.86 -43.72
N GLY A 161 -25.80 -25.54 -43.88
CA GLY A 161 -25.24 -24.24 -43.54
C GLY A 161 -25.14 -23.92 -42.03
N GLY A 162 -25.25 -24.93 -41.16
CA GLY A 162 -25.06 -24.75 -39.72
C GLY A 162 -23.59 -24.49 -39.33
N GLY A 163 -23.39 -23.75 -38.24
CA GLY A 163 -22.10 -23.59 -37.59
C GLY A 163 -22.22 -23.79 -36.08
N THR A 164 -21.09 -23.95 -35.42
CA THR A 164 -21.01 -24.07 -33.96
C THR A 164 -20.14 -22.96 -33.39
N TRP A 165 -20.37 -22.63 -32.12
CA TRP A 165 -19.54 -21.70 -31.37
C TRP A 165 -18.44 -22.48 -30.66
N ILE A 166 -17.18 -22.15 -30.96
CA ILE A 166 -16.01 -22.72 -30.30
C ILE A 166 -15.36 -21.63 -29.46
N ARG A 167 -14.95 -21.97 -28.24
CA ARG A 167 -14.15 -21.11 -27.37
C ARG A 167 -12.67 -21.43 -27.53
N ASP A 168 -11.84 -20.42 -27.38
CA ASP A 168 -10.39 -20.59 -27.28
C ASP A 168 -10.02 -21.20 -25.91
N ASP A 169 -8.95 -22.00 -25.87
CA ASP A 169 -8.48 -22.64 -24.65
C ASP A 169 -7.68 -21.65 -23.81
N CYS A 170 -8.08 -21.45 -22.55
CA CYS A 170 -7.45 -20.52 -21.62
C CYS A 170 -6.85 -21.23 -20.41
N ALA A 171 -5.58 -20.95 -20.12
CA ALA A 171 -4.89 -21.40 -18.93
C ALA A 171 -4.58 -20.23 -17.99
N MET A 172 -4.70 -20.46 -16.68
CA MET A 172 -4.35 -19.46 -15.66
C MET A 172 -2.83 -19.24 -15.65
N LEU A 173 -2.37 -17.99 -15.71
CA LEU A 173 -0.95 -17.68 -15.58
C LEU A 173 -0.50 -17.83 -14.13
N PRO A 174 0.74 -18.29 -13.90
CA PRO A 174 1.34 -18.19 -12.59
C PRO A 174 1.48 -16.71 -12.18
N PRO A 175 1.35 -16.37 -10.89
CA PRO A 175 1.40 -14.99 -10.42
C PRO A 175 2.66 -14.23 -10.85
N SER A 176 3.81 -14.91 -10.91
CA SER A 176 5.09 -14.34 -11.35
C SER A 176 5.05 -13.85 -12.80
N GLU A 177 4.44 -14.61 -13.71
CA GLU A 177 4.30 -14.22 -15.11
C GLU A 177 3.28 -13.09 -15.29
N THR A 178 2.20 -13.09 -14.52
CA THR A 178 1.24 -11.98 -14.50
C THR A 178 1.93 -10.68 -14.10
N CYS A 179 2.72 -10.71 -13.03
CA CYS A 179 3.50 -9.56 -12.59
C CYS A 179 4.53 -9.11 -13.63
N ALA A 180 5.21 -10.04 -14.31
CA ALA A 180 6.15 -9.71 -15.39
C ALA A 180 5.44 -8.98 -16.54
N ARG A 181 4.31 -9.52 -17.03
CA ARG A 181 3.55 -8.91 -18.13
C ARG A 181 2.98 -7.53 -17.78
N LEU A 182 2.52 -7.33 -16.53
CA LEU A 182 2.08 -6.01 -16.07
C LEU A 182 3.22 -4.99 -16.04
N ARG A 183 4.43 -5.40 -15.60
CA ARG A 183 5.63 -4.55 -15.65
C ARG A 183 6.02 -4.22 -17.09
N ASP A 184 5.95 -5.19 -18.00
CA ASP A 184 6.23 -4.99 -19.42
C ASP A 184 5.25 -4.00 -20.04
N ARG A 185 3.94 -4.16 -19.79
CA ARG A 185 2.90 -3.23 -20.28
C ARG A 185 3.11 -1.81 -19.76
N ARG A 186 3.46 -1.66 -18.48
CA ARG A 186 3.82 -0.36 -17.89
C ARG A 186 5.02 0.28 -18.61
N SER A 187 6.05 -0.51 -18.92
CA SER A 187 7.25 -0.04 -19.61
C SER A 187 6.96 0.42 -21.04
N GLU A 188 6.07 -0.31 -21.74
CA GLU A 188 5.59 0.04 -23.08
C GLU A 188 4.83 1.37 -23.05
N ILE A 189 3.91 1.52 -22.09
CA ILE A 189 3.14 2.77 -21.89
C ILE A 189 4.09 3.94 -21.67
N ARG A 190 5.08 3.81 -20.77
CA ARG A 190 6.05 4.87 -20.49
C ARG A 190 6.87 5.25 -21.71
N THR A 191 7.29 4.27 -22.49
CA THR A 191 8.05 4.49 -23.72
C THR A 191 7.21 5.25 -24.75
N ARG A 192 5.94 4.85 -24.92
CA ARG A 192 4.99 5.50 -25.84
C ARG A 192 4.58 6.91 -25.40
N PHE A 193 4.47 7.14 -24.08
CA PHE A 193 3.98 8.39 -23.50
C PHE A 193 4.75 9.63 -23.95
N PHE A 194 6.06 9.51 -24.19
CA PHE A 194 6.90 10.63 -24.65
C PHE A 194 6.50 11.14 -26.04
N ASN A 195 6.13 10.23 -26.94
CA ASN A 195 5.77 10.53 -28.33
C ASN A 195 4.26 10.68 -28.57
N ALA A 196 3.44 10.35 -27.57
CA ALA A 196 1.97 10.38 -27.66
C ALA A 196 1.40 11.81 -27.72
N MET A 197 0.23 11.95 -28.35
CA MET A 197 -0.52 13.22 -28.36
C MET A 197 -1.11 13.53 -26.96
N PRO A 198 -1.49 14.78 -26.62
CA PRO A 198 -2.04 15.11 -25.30
C PRO A 198 -3.24 14.24 -24.87
N SER A 199 -4.21 14.02 -25.75
CA SER A 199 -5.38 13.17 -25.47
C SER A 199 -5.00 11.70 -25.24
N GLU A 200 -4.05 11.19 -26.01
CA GLU A 200 -3.53 9.83 -25.85
C GLU A 200 -2.76 9.69 -24.52
N ARG A 201 -1.99 10.70 -24.13
CA ARG A 201 -1.30 10.74 -22.83
C ARG A 201 -2.27 10.65 -21.65
N ASP A 202 -3.45 11.25 -21.75
CA ASP A 202 -4.45 11.16 -20.68
C ASP A 202 -4.99 9.74 -20.52
N VAL A 203 -5.25 9.04 -21.63
CA VAL A 203 -5.65 7.62 -21.63
C VAL A 203 -4.53 6.75 -21.04
N LEU A 204 -3.30 6.93 -21.51
CA LEU A 204 -2.13 6.20 -21.03
C LEU A 204 -1.89 6.42 -19.52
N ARG A 205 -2.15 7.62 -18.99
CA ARG A 205 -2.01 7.91 -17.56
C ARG A 205 -3.05 7.18 -16.71
N VAL A 206 -4.28 7.02 -17.21
CA VAL A 206 -5.33 6.24 -16.53
C VAL A 206 -4.96 4.76 -16.54
N GLU A 207 -4.50 4.25 -17.68
CA GLU A 207 -4.06 2.86 -17.82
C GLU A 207 -2.85 2.55 -16.91
N GLU A 208 -1.82 3.41 -16.90
CA GLU A 208 -0.64 3.25 -16.04
C GLU A 208 -1.04 3.25 -14.55
N ARG A 209 -1.99 4.10 -14.16
CA ARG A 209 -2.48 4.14 -12.77
C ARG A 209 -3.16 2.83 -12.39
N GLY A 210 -3.97 2.25 -13.28
CA GLY A 210 -4.60 0.94 -13.06
C GLY A 210 -3.57 -0.18 -12.91
N ILE A 211 -2.57 -0.20 -13.79
CA ILE A 211 -1.49 -1.19 -13.75
C ILE A 211 -0.66 -1.04 -12.47
N ASN A 212 -0.32 0.19 -12.06
CA ASN A 212 0.43 0.43 -10.82
C ASN A 212 -0.35 -0.07 -9.60
N ALA A 213 -1.65 0.23 -9.51
CA ALA A 213 -2.48 -0.24 -8.40
C ALA A 213 -2.52 -1.78 -8.33
N ARG A 214 -2.59 -2.45 -9.47
CA ARG A 214 -2.56 -3.92 -9.52
C ARG A 214 -1.19 -4.48 -9.12
N LEU A 215 -0.09 -3.88 -9.59
CA LEU A 215 1.27 -4.28 -9.21
C LEU A 215 1.53 -4.10 -7.70
N ASP A 216 1.04 -3.01 -7.11
CA ASP A 216 1.23 -2.75 -5.68
C ASP A 216 0.45 -3.73 -4.81
N ASN A 217 -0.76 -4.13 -5.24
CA ASN A 217 -1.59 -5.10 -4.52
C ASN A 217 -1.13 -6.56 -4.71
N ASP A 218 -0.82 -6.96 -5.95
CA ASP A 218 -0.62 -8.37 -6.31
C ASP A 218 0.86 -8.78 -6.32
N CYS A 219 1.77 -7.84 -6.58
CA CYS A 219 3.17 -8.10 -6.89
C CYS A 219 4.16 -7.51 -5.87
N GLY A 220 3.67 -6.93 -4.78
CA GLY A 220 4.49 -6.48 -3.65
C GLY A 220 5.12 -5.09 -3.78
N GLY A 221 4.74 -4.30 -4.80
CA GLY A 221 5.19 -2.92 -4.99
C GLY A 221 6.69 -2.77 -5.28
N HIS A 222 6.99 -2.21 -6.46
CA HIS A 222 8.32 -1.88 -7.00
C HIS A 222 9.24 -3.09 -7.27
#